data_AF-A0AAE7BJ77-F1
#
_entry.id   AF-A0AAE7BJ77-F1
#
_cell.length_a   1.000
_cell.length_b   1.000
_cell.length_c   1.000
_cell.angle_alpha   90.00
_cell.angle_beta   90.00
_cell.angle_gamma   90.00
#
_symmetry.space_group_name_H-M   'P 1'
#
loop_
_entity.id
_entity.type
_entity.pdbx_description
1 polymer ?
#
loop_
_entity_poly.entity_id
_entity_poly.type
_entity_poly.pdbx_seq_one_letter_code
_entity_poly.pdbx_strand_id
1 'polypeptide(L)'
;MLTPLPRAQGLAVLTGSRTAAFERRLEALLQDGFVELYRASAERPPRDIPLPDSLVVRFGEEGELAELAADLGAILSPCFAYQGASLLPSSTLVERTSAPEYGAPLEQYDFEHCRYLPVRRPQHDGLYRLKRRDSKQVCQVLRSGDWYETTHEHGVYAVLADQNSAADVLRWLPEKACGRKRIGTLFVDWGYPLPDLHRRVAAMCSGLAPRINEGARNLAYDNVPKIVAMKIADSLGQVLGDSSE
;
A
#
# COMPACT_ATOMS: atom_id res chain seq x y z
N MET A 1 10.02 -7.54 12.64
CA MET A 1 10.97 -6.90 11.70
C MET A 1 11.26 -5.51 12.21
N LEU A 2 12.52 -5.10 12.19
CA LEU A 2 12.99 -3.75 12.49
C LEU A 2 13.54 -3.14 11.19
N THR A 3 13.14 -1.92 10.85
CA THR A 3 13.63 -1.28 9.62
C THR A 3 13.68 0.25 9.74
N PRO A 4 14.75 0.92 9.27
CA PRO A 4 14.84 2.38 9.27
C PRO A 4 13.73 3.03 8.43
N LEU A 5 13.17 4.12 8.94
CA LEU A 5 12.23 4.94 8.19
C LEU A 5 12.98 5.78 7.15
N PRO A 6 12.49 5.88 5.91
CA PRO A 6 13.15 6.67 4.88
C PRO A 6 13.21 8.14 5.29
N ARG A 7 14.41 8.72 5.18
CA ARG A 7 14.67 10.16 5.43
C ARG A 7 14.30 10.65 6.85
N ALA A 8 14.04 9.75 7.80
CA ALA A 8 13.86 10.05 9.21
C ALA A 8 15.11 9.57 9.97
N GLN A 9 16.18 10.38 9.88
CA GLN A 9 17.49 10.05 10.47
C GLN A 9 17.33 9.64 11.93
N GLY A 10 17.83 8.44 12.26
CA GLY A 10 17.79 7.90 13.61
C GLY A 10 16.44 7.35 14.09
N LEU A 11 15.47 7.11 13.20
CA LEU A 11 14.20 6.45 13.53
C LEU A 11 13.98 5.17 12.73
N ALA A 12 13.63 4.09 13.42
CA ALA A 12 13.28 2.81 12.81
C ALA A 12 11.92 2.34 13.33
N VAL A 13 11.15 1.68 12.48
CA VAL A 13 9.86 1.10 12.86
C VAL A 13 9.98 -0.39 13.14
N LEU A 14 9.28 -0.81 14.19
CA LEU A 14 9.13 -2.19 14.59
C LEU A 14 7.75 -2.70 14.14
N THR A 15 7.76 -3.64 13.21
CA THR A 15 6.55 -4.15 12.54
C THR A 15 6.51 -5.69 12.55
N GLY A 16 5.31 -6.24 12.40
CA GLY A 16 5.03 -7.68 12.51
C GLY A 16 4.20 -8.03 13.74
N SER A 17 4.12 -9.32 14.05
CA SER A 17 3.36 -9.81 15.20
C SER A 17 4.03 -9.46 16.52
N ARG A 18 3.23 -9.05 17.51
CA ARG A 18 3.69 -8.76 18.87
C ARG A 18 3.17 -9.84 19.80
N THR A 19 4.01 -10.82 20.08
CA THR A 19 3.69 -11.88 21.03
C THR A 19 3.92 -11.38 22.46
N ALA A 20 3.30 -12.03 23.45
CA ALA A 20 3.55 -11.71 24.86
C ALA A 20 5.02 -11.90 25.28
N ALA A 21 5.77 -12.77 24.59
CA ALA A 21 7.21 -12.91 24.81
C ALA A 21 7.99 -11.71 24.26
N PHE A 22 7.61 -11.24 23.07
CA PHE A 22 8.21 -10.05 22.45
C PHE A 22 7.98 -8.80 23.30
N GLU A 23 6.74 -8.55 23.73
CA GLU A 23 6.40 -7.37 24.54
C GLU A 23 7.17 -7.35 25.86
N ARG A 24 7.24 -8.49 26.58
CA ARG A 24 8.04 -8.59 27.82
C ARG A 24 9.53 -8.29 27.59
N ARG A 25 10.10 -8.77 26.47
CA ARG A 25 11.51 -8.50 26.14
C ARG A 25 11.73 -7.02 25.83
N LEU A 26 10.82 -6.42 25.07
CA LEU A 26 10.87 -4.98 24.77
C LEU A 26 10.74 -4.14 26.04
N GLU A 27 9.82 -4.47 26.94
CA GLU A 27 9.66 -3.78 28.23
C GLU A 27 10.92 -3.85 29.09
N ALA A 28 11.61 -5.00 29.14
CA ALA A 28 12.87 -5.13 29.86
C ALA A 28 13.95 -4.19 29.29
N LEU A 29 14.12 -4.17 27.96
CA LEU A 29 15.10 -3.29 27.30
C LEU A 29 14.80 -1.80 27.51
N LEU A 30 13.52 -1.43 27.65
CA LEU A 30 13.11 -0.06 27.98
C LEU A 30 13.46 0.31 29.42
N GLN A 31 13.23 -0.60 30.36
CA GLN A 31 13.56 -0.39 31.78
C GLN A 31 15.06 -0.23 32.01
N ASP A 32 15.86 -0.97 31.26
CA ASP A 32 17.32 -0.90 31.31
C ASP A 32 17.89 0.33 30.59
N GLY A 33 17.06 1.11 29.88
CA GLY A 33 17.47 2.33 29.19
C GLY A 33 18.24 2.10 27.88
N PHE A 34 18.23 0.87 27.35
CA PHE A 34 18.91 0.53 26.08
C PHE A 34 18.15 1.00 24.85
N VAL A 35 16.86 1.31 24.98
CA VAL A 35 15.99 1.69 23.86
C VAL A 35 15.17 2.91 24.22
N GLU A 36 15.10 3.87 23.30
CA GLU A 36 14.08 4.94 23.35
C GLU A 36 12.96 4.61 22.36
N LEU A 37 11.76 4.35 22.89
CA LEU A 37 10.59 3.93 22.12
C LEU A 37 9.51 5.00 22.13
N TYR A 38 9.04 5.34 20.95
CA TYR A 38 7.84 6.13 20.72
C TYR A 38 6.70 5.22 20.24
N ARG A 39 5.52 5.45 20.80
CA ARG A 39 4.27 4.84 20.34
C ARG A 39 3.52 5.87 19.50
N ALA A 40 3.24 5.53 18.25
CA ALA A 40 2.54 6.41 17.32
C ALA A 40 1.25 5.75 16.87
N SER A 41 0.12 6.35 17.27
CA SER A 41 -1.21 5.89 16.87
C SER A 41 -1.57 6.51 15.51
N ALA A 42 -2.15 5.71 14.62
CA ALA A 42 -2.72 6.24 13.40
C ALA A 42 -4.08 6.88 13.70
N GLU A 43 -4.34 8.07 13.16
CA GLU A 43 -5.64 8.73 13.29
C GLU A 43 -6.73 7.88 12.62
N ARG A 44 -7.84 7.67 13.33
CA ARG A 44 -9.00 6.92 12.85
C ARG A 44 -10.30 7.61 13.28
N PRO A 45 -11.38 7.49 12.48
CA PRO A 45 -12.71 7.87 12.92
C PRO A 45 -13.08 7.14 14.23
N PRO A 46 -13.78 7.78 15.18
CA PRO A 46 -14.12 7.18 16.47
C PRO A 46 -14.96 5.89 16.41
N ARG A 47 -15.61 5.63 15.27
CA ARG A 47 -16.44 4.44 15.03
C ARG A 47 -15.63 3.21 14.60
N ASP A 48 -14.37 3.38 14.24
CA ASP A 48 -13.52 2.31 13.73
C ASP A 48 -12.89 1.53 14.89
N ILE A 49 -12.60 0.26 14.65
CA ILE A 49 -11.82 -0.56 15.58
C ILE A 49 -10.42 0.07 15.72
N PRO A 50 -9.94 0.32 16.94
CA PRO A 50 -8.64 0.94 17.15
C PRO A 50 -7.54 0.04 16.58
N LEU A 51 -6.60 0.67 15.87
CA LEU A 51 -5.41 -0.02 15.39
C LEU A 51 -4.37 -0.10 16.51
N PRO A 52 -3.54 -1.16 16.53
CA PRO A 52 -2.40 -1.19 17.43
C PRO A 52 -1.45 -0.03 17.12
N ASP A 53 -0.87 0.59 18.15
CA ASP A 53 0.13 1.64 17.98
C ASP A 53 1.31 1.14 17.17
N SER A 54 1.90 1.99 16.35
CA SER A 54 3.18 1.71 15.71
C SER A 54 4.31 1.94 16.70
N LEU A 55 5.29 1.05 16.72
CA LEU A 55 6.45 1.14 17.60
C LEU A 55 7.61 1.73 16.81
N VAL A 56 8.10 2.89 17.23
CA VAL A 56 9.22 3.59 16.59
C VAL A 56 10.35 3.69 17.60
N VAL A 57 11.52 3.19 17.25
CA VAL A 57 12.71 3.24 18.09
C VAL A 57 13.67 4.29 17.57
N ARG A 58 14.30 5.03 18.48
CA ARG A 58 15.43 5.90 18.15
C ARG A 58 16.72 5.09 18.11
N PHE A 59 17.61 5.43 17.18
CA PHE A 59 18.96 4.90 17.12
C PHE A 59 19.93 6.00 16.66
N GLY A 60 21.17 5.95 17.11
CA GLY A 60 22.26 6.83 16.68
C GLY A 60 23.05 6.23 15.52
N GLU A 61 23.41 4.95 15.64
CA GLU A 61 24.24 4.23 14.67
C GLU A 61 23.55 2.96 14.17
N GLU A 62 23.88 2.52 12.95
CA GLU A 62 23.28 1.31 12.37
C GLU A 62 23.62 0.04 13.16
N GLY A 63 24.75 0.01 13.87
CA GLY A 63 25.14 -1.09 14.75
C GLY A 63 24.13 -1.33 15.89
N GLU A 64 23.60 -0.25 16.47
CA GLU A 64 22.61 -0.32 17.55
C GLU A 64 21.31 -1.01 17.09
N LEU A 65 20.90 -0.80 15.83
CA LEU A 65 19.73 -1.49 15.28
C LEU A 65 19.96 -2.99 15.10
N ALA A 66 21.17 -3.41 14.75
CA ALA A 66 21.51 -4.82 14.60
C ALA A 66 21.48 -5.53 15.95
N GLU A 67 22.06 -4.91 16.99
CA GLU A 67 22.02 -5.41 18.36
C GLU A 67 20.59 -5.50 18.88
N LEU A 68 19.80 -4.43 18.73
CA LEU A 68 18.40 -4.41 19.13
C LEU A 68 17.56 -5.46 18.39
N ALA A 69 17.78 -5.63 17.09
CA ALA A 69 17.10 -6.67 16.31
C ALA A 69 17.44 -8.07 16.85
N ALA A 70 18.71 -8.35 17.15
CA ALA A 70 19.14 -9.61 17.72
C ALA A 70 18.51 -9.87 19.10
N ASP A 71 18.51 -8.86 19.97
CA ASP A 71 17.96 -8.94 21.33
C ASP A 71 16.45 -9.19 21.36
N LEU A 72 15.73 -8.67 20.36
CA LEU A 72 14.30 -8.85 20.19
C LEU A 72 13.94 -10.11 19.37
N GLY A 73 14.92 -10.82 18.82
CA GLY A 73 14.70 -11.91 17.87
C GLY A 73 13.99 -11.43 16.58
N ALA A 74 14.18 -10.16 16.21
CA ALA A 74 13.59 -9.54 15.04
C ALA A 74 14.54 -9.60 13.84
N ILE A 75 13.97 -9.68 12.64
CA ILE A 75 14.74 -9.51 11.39
C ILE A 75 15.00 -8.02 11.19
N LEU A 76 16.28 -7.63 11.07
CA LEU A 76 16.67 -6.31 10.58
C LEU A 76 16.57 -6.28 9.06
N SER A 77 15.74 -5.39 8.53
CA SER A 77 15.69 -5.09 7.10
C SER A 77 16.31 -3.73 6.85
N PRO A 78 17.27 -3.61 5.91
CA PRO A 78 17.63 -2.29 5.37
C PRO A 78 16.36 -1.60 4.88
N CYS A 79 16.35 -0.25 4.86
CA CYS A 79 15.13 0.56 4.70
C CYS A 79 14.10 -0.06 3.74
N PHE A 80 13.06 -0.69 4.33
CA PHE A 80 12.13 -1.56 3.61
C PHE A 80 11.39 -0.79 2.52
N ALA A 81 11.07 0.48 2.76
CA ALA A 81 10.40 1.33 1.79
C ALA A 81 11.17 1.43 0.46
N TYR A 82 12.50 1.62 0.50
CA TYR A 82 13.31 1.71 -0.71
C TYR A 82 13.51 0.34 -1.38
N GLN A 83 13.78 -0.71 -0.59
CA GLN A 83 13.95 -2.06 -1.11
C GLN A 83 12.65 -2.56 -1.76
N GLY A 84 11.53 -2.47 -1.04
CA GLY A 84 10.22 -2.85 -1.54
C GLY A 84 9.83 -2.05 -2.79
N ALA A 85 10.10 -0.74 -2.82
CA ALA A 85 9.83 0.09 -4.00
C ALA A 85 10.61 -0.38 -5.25
N SER A 86 11.84 -0.91 -5.09
CA SER A 86 12.60 -1.46 -6.22
C SER A 86 12.10 -2.80 -6.75
N LEU A 87 11.25 -3.50 -5.98
CA LEU A 87 10.74 -4.84 -6.28
C LEU A 87 9.24 -4.83 -6.60
N LEU A 88 8.62 -3.66 -6.79
CA LEU A 88 7.20 -3.57 -7.06
C LEU A 88 6.86 -4.25 -8.39
N PRO A 89 5.91 -5.20 -8.40
CA PRO A 89 5.49 -5.86 -9.62
C PRO A 89 4.74 -4.89 -10.52
N SER A 90 4.95 -5.04 -11.84
CA SER A 90 4.13 -4.35 -12.83
C SER A 90 2.69 -4.85 -12.79
N SER A 91 1.70 -3.99 -13.06
CA SER A 91 0.30 -4.39 -13.28
C SER A 91 0.04 -4.94 -14.69
N THR A 92 1.07 -5.46 -15.35
CA THR A 92 0.95 -6.11 -16.66
C THR A 92 0.17 -7.42 -16.52
N LEU A 93 -0.82 -7.61 -17.39
CA LEU A 93 -1.59 -8.84 -17.46
C LEU A 93 -0.74 -9.95 -18.09
N VAL A 94 -0.54 -11.05 -17.36
CA VAL A 94 0.33 -12.16 -17.79
C VAL A 94 -0.39 -13.51 -17.84
N GLU A 95 -1.32 -13.76 -16.92
CA GLU A 95 -1.99 -15.05 -16.80
C GLU A 95 -3.26 -15.10 -17.67
N ARG A 96 -3.12 -15.62 -18.88
CA ARG A 96 -4.27 -15.85 -19.78
C ARG A 96 -5.19 -16.91 -19.20
N THR A 97 -6.48 -16.69 -19.33
CA THR A 97 -7.53 -17.58 -18.83
C THR A 97 -8.65 -17.71 -19.86
N SER A 98 -9.55 -18.68 -19.65
CA SER A 98 -10.74 -18.82 -20.49
C SER A 98 -11.77 -17.75 -20.16
N ALA A 99 -12.59 -17.40 -21.14
CA ALA A 99 -13.75 -16.56 -20.92
C ALA A 99 -14.67 -17.11 -19.82
N PRO A 100 -15.43 -16.25 -19.12
CA PRO A 100 -16.44 -16.67 -18.15
C PRO A 100 -17.45 -17.66 -18.77
N GLU A 101 -17.93 -18.61 -17.96
CA GLU A 101 -18.96 -19.58 -18.37
C GLU A 101 -20.23 -18.84 -18.82
N TYR A 102 -20.77 -19.24 -19.98
CA TYR A 102 -21.96 -18.59 -20.54
C TYR A 102 -23.16 -18.73 -19.58
N GLY A 103 -23.82 -17.60 -19.29
CA GLY A 103 -24.99 -17.54 -18.40
C GLY A 103 -24.66 -17.54 -16.90
N ALA A 104 -23.39 -17.66 -16.50
CA ALA A 104 -22.98 -17.49 -15.11
C ALA A 104 -23.10 -16.02 -14.65
N PRO A 105 -23.36 -15.76 -13.36
CA PRO A 105 -23.36 -14.40 -12.82
C PRO A 105 -22.01 -13.70 -13.06
N LEU A 106 -22.07 -12.56 -13.75
CA LEU A 106 -20.92 -11.75 -14.09
C LEU A 106 -21.18 -10.31 -13.65
N GLU A 107 -20.18 -9.68 -13.07
CA GLU A 107 -20.20 -8.27 -12.72
C GLU A 107 -19.05 -7.56 -13.43
N GLN A 108 -19.26 -6.30 -13.82
CA GLN A 108 -18.24 -5.44 -14.39
C GLN A 108 -17.96 -4.30 -13.41
N TYR A 109 -16.68 -3.95 -13.24
CA TYR A 109 -16.28 -2.83 -12.42
C TYR A 109 -16.57 -1.52 -13.15
N ASP A 110 -17.38 -0.70 -12.52
CA ASP A 110 -17.69 0.65 -12.92
C ASP A 110 -16.70 1.60 -12.24
N PHE A 111 -15.83 2.21 -13.04
CA PHE A 111 -14.78 3.13 -12.59
C PHE A 111 -15.34 4.50 -12.17
N GLU A 112 -16.48 4.92 -12.72
CA GLU A 112 -17.14 6.17 -12.34
C GLU A 112 -17.73 6.06 -10.93
N HIS A 113 -18.42 4.94 -10.65
CA HIS A 113 -19.07 4.71 -9.37
C HIS A 113 -18.23 3.91 -8.38
N CYS A 114 -17.05 3.43 -8.79
CA CYS A 114 -16.13 2.62 -7.98
C CYS A 114 -16.78 1.38 -7.36
N ARG A 115 -17.56 0.64 -8.16
CA ARG A 115 -18.29 -0.56 -7.71
C ARG A 115 -18.52 -1.56 -8.82
N TYR A 116 -18.74 -2.81 -8.45
CA TYR A 116 -19.15 -3.85 -9.39
C TYR A 116 -20.66 -3.77 -9.67
N LEU A 117 -21.03 -3.82 -10.95
CA LEU A 117 -22.41 -3.83 -11.43
C LEU A 117 -22.69 -5.14 -12.17
N PRO A 118 -23.87 -5.76 -11.99
CA PRO A 118 -24.23 -6.99 -12.68
C PRO A 118 -24.38 -6.76 -14.18
N VAL A 119 -23.81 -7.65 -14.99
CA VAL A 119 -23.91 -7.63 -16.46
C VAL A 119 -24.31 -9.00 -16.98
N ARG A 120 -25.13 -9.03 -18.04
CA ARG A 120 -25.58 -10.29 -18.66
C ARG A 120 -24.50 -10.95 -19.52
N ARG A 121 -23.62 -10.13 -20.10
CA ARG A 121 -22.52 -10.54 -20.98
C ARG A 121 -21.44 -9.44 -20.98
N PRO A 122 -20.17 -9.78 -21.24
CA PRO A 122 -19.12 -8.78 -21.46
C PRO A 122 -19.47 -7.93 -22.69
N GLN A 123 -19.49 -6.60 -22.54
CA GLN A 123 -19.84 -5.67 -23.62
C GLN A 123 -18.62 -4.97 -24.21
N HIS A 124 -17.63 -4.69 -23.37
CA HIS A 124 -16.39 -4.01 -23.74
C HIS A 124 -15.23 -4.45 -22.85
N ASP A 125 -14.02 -4.07 -23.22
CA ASP A 125 -12.83 -4.29 -22.40
C ASP A 125 -12.99 -3.66 -21.01
N GLY A 126 -12.43 -4.32 -19.99
CA GLY A 126 -12.54 -3.86 -18.61
C GLY A 126 -12.34 -4.96 -17.58
N LEU A 127 -12.53 -4.59 -16.31
CA LEU A 127 -12.39 -5.48 -15.16
C LEU A 127 -13.74 -6.12 -14.83
N TYR A 128 -13.74 -7.43 -14.71
CA TYR A 128 -14.90 -8.22 -14.37
C TYR A 128 -14.66 -9.04 -13.10
N ARG A 129 -15.75 -9.37 -12.40
CA ARG A 129 -15.75 -10.28 -11.26
C ARG A 129 -16.81 -11.34 -11.48
N LEU A 130 -16.43 -12.57 -11.20
CA LEU A 130 -17.32 -13.72 -11.28
C LEU A 130 -17.14 -14.62 -10.06
N LYS A 131 -18.15 -15.44 -9.81
CA LYS A 131 -18.10 -16.48 -8.78
C LYS A 131 -17.87 -17.83 -9.44
N ARG A 132 -16.76 -18.49 -9.11
CA ARG A 132 -16.46 -19.85 -9.57
C ARG A 132 -17.37 -20.87 -8.89
N ARG A 133 -17.40 -22.10 -9.43
CA ARG A 133 -18.19 -23.22 -8.89
C ARG A 133 -17.82 -23.57 -7.44
N ASP A 134 -16.56 -23.36 -7.06
CA ASP A 134 -16.05 -23.52 -5.68
C ASP A 134 -16.43 -22.34 -4.75
N SER A 135 -17.31 -21.45 -5.22
CA SER A 135 -17.74 -20.23 -4.55
C SER A 135 -16.68 -19.15 -4.36
N LYS A 136 -15.46 -19.31 -4.90
CA LYS A 136 -14.45 -18.26 -4.86
C LYS A 136 -14.80 -17.15 -5.86
N GLN A 137 -14.68 -15.91 -5.40
CA GLN A 137 -14.73 -14.75 -6.29
C GLN A 137 -13.37 -14.60 -6.97
N VAL A 138 -13.39 -14.46 -8.29
CA VAL A 138 -12.20 -14.25 -9.10
C VAL A 138 -12.41 -13.03 -9.97
N CYS A 139 -11.36 -12.24 -10.13
CA CYS A 139 -11.36 -11.10 -11.03
C CYS A 139 -10.66 -11.48 -12.34
N GLN A 140 -11.20 -11.00 -13.45
CA GLN A 140 -10.61 -11.16 -14.76
C GLN A 140 -10.67 -9.84 -15.52
N VAL A 141 -9.66 -9.57 -16.34
CA VAL A 141 -9.67 -8.44 -17.28
C VAL A 141 -9.89 -8.97 -18.68
N LEU A 142 -10.89 -8.41 -19.37
CA LEU A 142 -11.06 -8.55 -20.80
C LEU A 142 -10.27 -7.44 -21.49
N ARG A 143 -9.34 -7.82 -22.38
CA ARG A 143 -8.57 -6.89 -23.20
C ARG A 143 -8.44 -7.43 -24.62
N SER A 144 -8.94 -6.67 -25.59
CA SER A 144 -8.82 -6.97 -27.02
C SER A 144 -9.28 -8.40 -27.37
N GLY A 145 -10.32 -8.89 -26.68
CA GLY A 145 -10.87 -10.24 -26.87
C GLY A 145 -10.21 -11.35 -26.05
N ASP A 146 -9.05 -11.11 -25.45
CA ASP A 146 -8.37 -12.06 -24.55
C ASP A 146 -8.76 -11.82 -23.08
N TRP A 147 -8.84 -12.91 -22.31
CA TRP A 147 -9.14 -12.88 -20.89
C TRP A 147 -7.88 -13.15 -20.06
N TYR A 148 -7.72 -12.38 -18.99
CA TYR A 148 -6.60 -12.50 -18.06
C TYR A 148 -7.10 -12.59 -16.62
N GLU A 149 -6.58 -13.54 -15.85
CA GLU A 149 -6.88 -13.65 -14.42
C GLU A 149 -6.06 -12.65 -13.61
N THR A 150 -6.67 -12.06 -12.58
CA THR A 150 -6.01 -11.06 -11.74
C THR A 150 -6.69 -10.91 -10.37
N THR A 151 -6.09 -10.12 -9.49
CA THR A 151 -6.73 -9.57 -8.29
C THR A 151 -7.50 -8.29 -8.64
N HIS A 152 -8.43 -7.88 -7.78
CA HIS A 152 -9.16 -6.62 -7.98
C HIS A 152 -8.20 -5.42 -8.15
N GLU A 153 -7.25 -5.26 -7.23
CA GLU A 153 -6.31 -4.14 -7.15
C GLU A 153 -5.45 -4.05 -8.42
N HIS A 154 -4.79 -5.14 -8.80
CA HIS A 154 -4.01 -5.18 -10.05
C HIS A 154 -4.89 -5.01 -11.30
N GLY A 155 -6.10 -5.57 -11.31
CA GLY A 155 -7.03 -5.43 -12.42
C GLY A 155 -7.49 -3.99 -12.65
N VAL A 156 -7.73 -3.24 -11.59
CA VAL A 156 -8.07 -1.80 -11.65
C VAL A 156 -6.97 -1.02 -12.36
N TYR A 157 -5.71 -1.17 -11.92
CA TYR A 157 -4.59 -0.45 -12.53
C TYR A 157 -4.24 -0.95 -13.93
N ALA A 158 -4.42 -2.25 -14.22
CA ALA A 158 -4.22 -2.78 -15.56
C ALA A 158 -5.19 -2.17 -16.58
N VAL A 159 -6.45 -1.96 -16.19
CA VAL A 159 -7.45 -1.31 -17.05
C VAL A 159 -7.19 0.20 -17.16
N LEU A 160 -6.85 0.87 -16.04
CA LEU A 160 -6.51 2.29 -16.06
C LEU A 160 -5.29 2.61 -16.92
N ALA A 161 -4.22 1.83 -16.84
CA ALA A 161 -3.01 2.06 -17.61
C ALA A 161 -3.27 2.03 -19.13
N ASP A 162 -4.32 1.32 -19.57
CA ASP A 162 -4.74 1.23 -20.96
C ASP A 162 -5.66 2.39 -21.37
N GLN A 163 -6.59 2.77 -20.50
CA GLN A 163 -7.63 3.75 -20.80
C GLN A 163 -7.22 5.20 -20.53
N ASN A 164 -6.47 5.43 -19.44
CA ASN A 164 -6.01 6.75 -19.02
C ASN A 164 -4.90 6.65 -17.96
N SER A 165 -3.63 6.62 -18.40
CA SER A 165 -2.47 6.64 -17.48
C SER A 165 -2.29 7.95 -16.71
N ALA A 166 -3.00 9.00 -17.12
CA ALA A 166 -3.09 10.29 -16.43
C ALA A 166 -4.39 10.42 -15.61
N ALA A 167 -5.06 9.30 -15.32
CA ALA A 167 -6.11 9.28 -14.32
C ALA A 167 -5.49 9.79 -13.01
N ASP A 168 -6.00 10.90 -12.50
CA ASP A 168 -5.47 11.62 -11.33
C ASP A 168 -5.74 10.84 -10.02
N VAL A 169 -5.63 9.51 -10.02
CA VAL A 169 -5.99 8.61 -8.91
C VAL A 169 -4.83 8.42 -7.92
N LEU A 170 -3.62 8.80 -8.32
CA LEU A 170 -2.41 8.84 -7.49
C LEU A 170 -1.83 10.26 -7.51
N ARG A 171 -1.80 10.91 -6.35
CA ARG A 171 -1.26 12.27 -6.21
C ARG A 171 -0.16 12.29 -5.17
N TRP A 172 0.92 13.01 -5.43
CA TRP A 172 1.99 13.18 -4.44
C TRP A 172 2.19 14.65 -4.15
N LEU A 173 2.07 15.03 -2.87
CA LEU A 173 2.27 16.41 -2.43
C LEU A 173 3.48 16.51 -1.51
N PRO A 174 4.44 17.41 -1.79
CA PRO A 174 5.57 17.62 -0.90
C PRO A 174 5.12 18.15 0.47
N GLU A 175 5.86 17.81 1.52
CA GLU A 175 5.64 18.43 2.84
C GLU A 175 5.84 19.96 2.76
N LYS A 176 4.91 20.72 3.34
CA LYS A 176 4.94 22.19 3.32
C LYS A 176 6.09 22.78 4.15
N ALA A 177 6.71 22.00 5.03
CA ALA A 177 7.83 22.46 5.87
C ALA A 177 9.10 22.73 5.03
N CYS A 178 9.75 23.87 5.28
CA CYS A 178 10.95 24.31 4.58
C CYS A 178 12.03 23.21 4.52
N GLY A 179 12.53 22.92 3.32
CA GLY A 179 13.64 21.99 3.09
C GLY A 179 13.25 20.54 2.76
N ARG A 180 11.97 20.15 2.90
CA ARG A 180 11.51 18.76 2.68
C ARG A 180 10.85 18.51 1.33
N LYS A 181 11.34 19.14 0.26
CA LYS A 181 10.78 18.99 -1.11
C LYS A 181 10.84 17.58 -1.71
N ARG A 182 11.53 16.63 -1.07
CA ARG A 182 11.70 15.24 -1.55
C ARG A 182 10.90 14.22 -0.74
N ILE A 183 10.17 14.67 0.28
CA ILE A 183 9.32 13.87 1.15
C ILE A 183 7.93 14.50 1.09
N GLY A 184 6.90 13.67 1.12
CA GLY A 184 5.55 14.13 0.92
C GLY A 184 4.52 13.12 1.36
N THR A 185 3.28 13.43 1.02
CA THR A 185 2.14 12.55 1.22
C THR A 185 1.71 11.98 -0.12
N LEU A 186 1.61 10.65 -0.21
CA LEU A 186 0.99 9.98 -1.36
C LEU A 186 -0.50 9.81 -1.08
N PHE A 187 -1.34 10.37 -1.94
CA PHE A 187 -2.79 10.22 -1.91
C PHE A 187 -3.23 9.20 -2.94
N VAL A 188 -4.19 8.36 -2.55
CA VAL A 188 -4.76 7.30 -3.39
C VAL A 188 -6.28 7.35 -3.28
N ASP A 189 -6.96 7.53 -4.41
CA ASP A 189 -8.42 7.67 -4.42
C ASP A 189 -9.16 6.38 -4.07
N TRP A 190 -10.33 6.53 -3.45
CA TRP A 190 -11.20 5.40 -3.16
C TRP A 190 -11.68 4.75 -4.46
N GLY A 191 -11.80 3.42 -4.44
CA GLY A 191 -12.09 2.65 -5.65
C GLY A 191 -10.86 2.35 -6.51
N TYR A 192 -9.70 2.90 -6.14
CA TYR A 192 -8.41 2.64 -6.77
C TYR A 192 -7.39 2.10 -5.75
N PRO A 193 -7.67 0.95 -5.09
CA PRO A 193 -6.84 0.45 -4.02
C PRO A 193 -5.46 0.01 -4.53
N LEU A 194 -4.40 0.49 -3.88
CA LEU A 194 -3.04 -0.01 -4.12
C LEU A 194 -2.98 -1.54 -3.91
N PRO A 195 -2.29 -2.29 -4.80
CA PRO A 195 -1.98 -3.69 -4.54
C PRO A 195 -1.19 -3.88 -3.25
N ASP A 196 -1.24 -5.09 -2.69
CA ASP A 196 -0.77 -5.36 -1.33
C ASP A 196 0.68 -4.92 -1.06
N LEU A 197 1.59 -5.19 -1.98
CA LEU A 197 2.99 -4.80 -1.81
C LEU A 197 3.16 -3.27 -1.91
N HIS A 198 2.50 -2.62 -2.87
CA HIS A 198 2.50 -1.16 -3.03
C HIS A 198 1.97 -0.46 -1.77
N ARG A 199 0.83 -0.93 -1.26
CA ARG A 199 0.25 -0.45 -0.01
C ARG A 199 1.21 -0.60 1.17
N ARG A 200 1.87 -1.76 1.28
CA ARG A 200 2.85 -2.02 2.33
C ARG A 200 4.07 -1.10 2.21
N VAL A 201 4.60 -0.91 1.01
CA VAL A 201 5.72 0.00 0.76
C VAL A 201 5.36 1.44 1.15
N ALA A 202 4.18 1.91 0.77
CA ALA A 202 3.71 3.25 1.12
C ALA A 202 3.53 3.41 2.65
N ALA A 203 2.88 2.46 3.32
CA ALA A 203 2.69 2.49 4.78
C ALA A 203 4.02 2.44 5.55
N MET A 204 4.97 1.64 5.08
CA MET A 204 6.29 1.51 5.72
C MET A 204 7.18 2.75 5.55
N CYS A 205 6.76 3.74 4.76
CA CYS A 205 7.45 5.02 4.69
C CYS A 205 7.30 5.83 5.99
N SER A 206 6.14 5.80 6.65
CA SER A 206 5.94 6.40 7.98
C SER A 206 5.94 5.36 9.10
N GLY A 207 5.73 4.08 8.76
CA GLY A 207 5.45 3.03 9.74
C GLY A 207 4.03 3.05 10.27
N LEU A 208 3.18 3.96 9.76
CA LEU A 208 1.78 4.15 10.19
C LEU A 208 0.80 3.60 9.16
N ALA A 209 -0.41 3.29 9.63
CA ALA A 209 -1.53 3.07 8.72
C ALA A 209 -1.87 4.38 7.97
N PRO A 210 -2.36 4.30 6.72
CA PRO A 210 -2.75 5.49 5.97
C PRO A 210 -3.91 6.20 6.67
N ARG A 211 -3.88 7.54 6.62
CA ARG A 211 -5.01 8.36 7.06
C ARG A 211 -6.15 8.23 6.07
N ILE A 212 -7.37 8.13 6.58
CA ILE A 212 -8.58 8.11 5.77
C ILE A 212 -9.12 9.53 5.71
N ASN A 213 -9.21 10.09 4.50
CA ASN A 213 -9.86 11.37 4.28
C ASN A 213 -11.24 11.13 3.65
N GLU A 214 -12.28 11.05 4.46
CA GLU A 214 -13.64 10.80 3.97
C GLU A 214 -14.15 11.91 3.04
N GLY A 215 -13.87 13.18 3.39
CA GLY A 215 -14.30 14.32 2.59
C GLY A 215 -13.65 14.38 1.21
N ALA A 216 -12.37 14.00 1.11
CA ALA A 216 -11.64 13.94 -0.17
C ALA A 216 -11.72 12.56 -0.84
N ARG A 217 -12.40 11.59 -0.22
CA ARG A 217 -12.53 10.19 -0.64
C ARG A 217 -11.20 9.56 -1.08
N ASN A 218 -10.17 9.71 -0.26
CA ASN A 218 -8.85 9.15 -0.53
C ASN A 218 -8.17 8.60 0.74
N LEU A 219 -7.10 7.85 0.53
CA LEU A 219 -6.14 7.41 1.54
C LEU A 219 -4.87 8.24 1.42
N ALA A 220 -4.32 8.69 2.54
CA ALA A 220 -3.08 9.46 2.59
C ALA A 220 -1.98 8.68 3.32
N TYR A 221 -0.85 8.47 2.63
CA TYR A 221 0.35 7.85 3.17
C TYR A 221 1.41 8.92 3.41
N ASP A 222 1.76 9.15 4.67
CA ASP A 222 2.70 10.20 5.07
C ASP A 222 4.17 9.72 4.97
N ASN A 223 5.11 10.67 5.01
CA ASN A 223 6.57 10.45 4.91
C ASN A 223 7.02 9.68 3.65
N VAL A 224 6.27 9.71 2.55
CA VAL A 224 6.61 8.99 1.31
C VAL A 224 7.64 9.81 0.51
N PRO A 225 8.86 9.29 0.29
CA PRO A 225 9.83 9.95 -0.57
C PRO A 225 9.32 10.02 -2.01
N LYS A 226 9.60 11.13 -2.72
CA LYS A 226 9.16 11.31 -4.11
C LYS A 226 9.58 10.15 -5.02
N ILE A 227 10.79 9.62 -4.83
CA ILE A 227 11.30 8.49 -5.61
C ILE A 227 10.52 7.18 -5.35
N VAL A 228 10.00 6.98 -4.14
CA VAL A 228 9.16 5.82 -3.81
C VAL A 228 7.77 5.99 -4.42
N ALA A 229 7.17 7.18 -4.31
CA ALA A 229 5.90 7.49 -4.95
C ALA A 229 5.96 7.29 -6.48
N MET A 230 7.04 7.75 -7.13
CA MET A 230 7.25 7.55 -8.57
C MET A 230 7.34 6.06 -8.92
N LYS A 231 8.13 5.27 -8.18
CA LYS A 231 8.22 3.82 -8.40
C LYS A 231 6.87 3.11 -8.23
N ILE A 232 6.05 3.52 -7.27
CA ILE A 232 4.68 3.03 -7.10
C ILE A 232 3.87 3.33 -8.35
N ALA A 233 3.81 4.60 -8.78
CA ALA A 233 3.05 5.00 -9.96
C ALA A 233 3.53 4.28 -11.23
N ASP A 234 4.84 4.26 -11.49
CA ASP A 234 5.45 3.62 -12.66
C ASP A 234 5.09 2.13 -12.74
N SER A 235 5.19 1.40 -11.62
CA SER A 235 4.84 -0.03 -11.58
C SER A 235 3.33 -0.30 -11.80
N LEU A 236 2.48 0.71 -11.60
CA LEU A 236 1.04 0.64 -11.84
C LEU A 236 0.65 1.21 -13.21
N GLY A 237 1.62 1.63 -14.03
CA GLY A 237 1.38 2.28 -15.33
C GLY A 237 0.67 3.63 -15.21
N GLN A 238 0.85 4.32 -14.07
CA GLN A 238 0.22 5.60 -13.77
C GLN A 238 1.27 6.72 -13.75
N VAL A 239 0.81 7.94 -13.95
CA VAL A 239 1.59 9.16 -13.68
C VAL A 239 1.10 9.77 -12.36
N LEU A 240 2.01 10.31 -11.56
CA LEU A 240 1.62 11.08 -10.38
C LEU A 240 0.96 12.39 -10.82
N GLY A 241 -0.27 12.62 -10.37
CA GLY A 241 -0.93 13.91 -10.55
C GLY A 241 -0.25 15.01 -9.74
N ASP A 242 -0.11 16.17 -10.36
CA ASP A 242 0.18 17.41 -9.67
C ASP A 242 -1.15 17.96 -9.14
N SER A 243 -1.36 17.90 -7.82
CA SER A 243 -2.50 18.64 -7.26
C SER A 243 -2.15 20.12 -7.31
N SER A 244 -2.60 20.77 -8.39
CA SER A 244 -2.70 22.23 -8.41
C SER A 244 -3.72 22.60 -7.34
N GLU A 245 -3.32 23.42 -6.37
CA GLU A 245 -4.22 24.01 -5.37
C GLU A 245 -5.43 24.69 -6.01
#